data_AF-A0A950ARG9-F1
#
_entry.id   AF-A0A950ARG9-F1
#
_cell.length_a   1.000
_cell.length_b   1.000
_cell.length_c   1.000
_cell.angle_alpha   90.00
_cell.angle_beta   90.00
_cell.angle_gamma   90.00
#
_symmetry.space_group_name_H-M   'P 1'
#
loop_
_entity.id
_entity.type
_entity.pdbx_description
1 polymer ?
#
loop_
_entity_poly.entity_id
_entity_poly.type
_entity_poly.pdbx_seq_one_letter_code
_entity_poly.pdbx_strand_id
1 'polypeptide(L)'
;MVKVIGPSRVWTVGRLALAAGACAALAVVFTLGDPGITTDEPLDVRPGRTYIATLRARGRRFFDRDVVDAVYRDNAEHPPLGRWLLGIASTLGEPFEALWMGGPDPVGLYLHAGRLAPALAFAVLVGLIVRTTGRRSGRAAGVVSGFAVVAMPRVFAHAHFGALDTFISLFWTLALLAAGRALGHRRPVLAMAGAGIVWGLALLTKIHGWLLIPVVLSWAVVRLGLRRAF
;
A
#
# COMPACT_ATOMS: atom_id res chain seq x y z
N MET A 1 31.24 -28.89 -29.79
CA MET A 1 30.89 -27.53 -29.32
C MET A 1 29.56 -27.61 -28.57
N VAL A 2 29.61 -27.94 -27.27
CA VAL A 2 28.41 -28.13 -26.43
C VAL A 2 27.90 -26.76 -26.01
N LYS A 3 26.72 -26.38 -26.52
CA LYS A 3 26.01 -25.18 -26.10
C LYS A 3 25.50 -25.43 -24.68
N VAL A 4 26.30 -25.06 -23.68
CA VAL A 4 25.88 -25.06 -22.27
C VAL A 4 24.66 -24.14 -22.18
N ILE A 5 23.47 -24.72 -22.04
CA ILE A 5 22.25 -23.99 -21.73
C ILE A 5 22.44 -23.47 -20.31
N GLY A 6 22.98 -22.24 -20.19
CA GLY A 6 23.24 -21.63 -18.90
C GLY A 6 21.97 -21.58 -18.04
N PRO A 7 22.05 -21.92 -16.75
CA PRO A 7 20.86 -21.93 -15.89
C PRO A 7 20.30 -20.51 -15.72
N SER A 8 18.97 -20.40 -15.89
CA SER A 8 18.08 -19.30 -15.50
C SER A 8 17.79 -18.12 -16.48
N ARG A 9 17.28 -18.45 -17.68
CA ARG A 9 16.40 -17.52 -18.43
C ARG A 9 14.98 -17.39 -17.83
N VAL A 10 14.62 -18.29 -16.91
CA VAL A 10 13.24 -18.40 -16.36
C VAL A 10 12.95 -17.35 -15.29
N TRP A 11 13.93 -16.96 -14.47
CA TRP A 11 13.74 -16.03 -13.35
C TRP A 11 14.17 -14.61 -13.71
N THR A 12 13.25 -13.85 -14.31
CA THR A 12 13.42 -12.41 -14.49
C THR A 12 13.15 -11.68 -13.17
N VAL A 13 13.70 -10.46 -13.01
CA VAL A 13 13.42 -9.62 -11.83
C VAL A 13 11.92 -9.38 -11.64
N GLY A 14 11.15 -9.28 -12.73
CA GLY A 14 9.70 -9.14 -12.67
C GLY A 14 9.02 -10.37 -12.07
N ARG A 15 9.41 -11.58 -12.49
CA ARG A 15 8.87 -12.84 -11.94
C ARG A 15 9.27 -13.02 -10.47
N LEU A 16 10.51 -12.67 -10.12
CA LEU A 16 10.96 -12.69 -8.71
C LEU A 16 10.15 -11.72 -7.84
N ALA A 17 9.85 -10.52 -8.34
CA ALA A 17 9.02 -9.55 -7.63
C ALA A 17 7.59 -10.05 -7.39
N LEU A 18 6.96 -10.66 -8.41
CA LEU A 18 5.64 -11.24 -8.28
C LEU A 18 5.64 -12.43 -7.30
N ALA A 19 6.61 -13.32 -7.42
CA ALA A 19 6.74 -14.47 -6.52
C ALA A 19 6.96 -14.02 -5.07
N ALA A 20 7.86 -13.06 -4.82
CA ALA A 20 8.12 -12.54 -3.49
C ALA A 20 6.90 -11.84 -2.88
N GLY A 21 6.19 -11.02 -3.67
CA GLY A 21 4.93 -10.40 -3.23
C GLY A 21 3.86 -11.45 -2.90
N ALA A 22 3.69 -12.46 -3.75
CA ALA A 22 2.75 -13.55 -3.51
C ALA A 22 3.10 -14.36 -2.25
N CYS A 23 4.38 -14.71 -2.06
CA CYS A 23 4.83 -15.39 -0.84
C CYS A 23 4.59 -14.53 0.41
N ALA A 24 4.83 -13.21 0.34
CA ALA A 24 4.53 -12.31 1.44
C ALA A 24 3.03 -12.22 1.74
N ALA A 25 2.18 -12.16 0.70
CA ALA A 25 0.73 -12.20 0.84
C ALA A 25 0.28 -13.50 1.52
N LEU A 26 0.75 -14.65 1.03
CA LEU A 26 0.41 -15.96 1.57
C LEU A 26 0.87 -16.09 3.02
N ALA A 27 2.09 -15.65 3.34
CA ALA A 27 2.59 -15.66 4.71
C ALA A 27 1.66 -14.89 5.64
N VAL A 28 1.27 -13.65 5.29
CA VAL A 28 0.37 -12.83 6.11
C VAL A 28 -1.05 -13.43 6.17
N VAL A 29 -1.57 -13.95 5.05
CA VAL A 29 -2.93 -14.53 5.01
C VAL A 29 -3.03 -15.81 5.84
N PHE A 30 -1.99 -16.65 5.83
CA PHE A 30 -1.98 -17.88 6.64
C PHE A 30 -1.89 -17.59 8.14
N THR A 31 -1.32 -16.46 8.55
CA THR A 31 -1.19 -16.02 9.95
C THR A 31 -2.12 -14.85 10.29
N LEU A 32 -3.12 -14.55 9.45
CA LEU A 32 -3.94 -13.33 9.54
C LEU A 32 -4.77 -13.25 10.84
N GLY A 33 -5.11 -14.42 11.38
CA GLY A 33 -5.88 -14.57 12.61
C GLY A 33 -5.03 -14.57 13.89
N ASP A 34 -3.71 -14.67 13.80
CA ASP A 34 -2.85 -14.86 14.98
C ASP A 34 -2.83 -13.62 15.89
N PRO A 35 -2.75 -12.38 15.36
CA PRO A 35 -2.77 -11.20 16.22
C PRO A 35 -4.19 -10.91 16.72
N GLY A 36 -4.29 -10.59 18.01
CA GLY A 36 -5.52 -10.06 18.60
C GLY A 36 -6.00 -8.76 17.94
N ILE A 37 -7.22 -8.35 18.27
CA ILE A 37 -7.79 -7.10 17.77
C ILE A 37 -7.10 -5.91 18.45
N THR A 38 -6.67 -4.95 17.65
CA THR A 38 -6.06 -3.70 18.12
C THR A 38 -7.08 -2.56 18.14
N THR A 39 -6.79 -1.52 18.91
CA THR A 39 -7.69 -0.36 19.07
C THR A 39 -7.99 0.37 17.75
N ASP A 40 -7.00 0.45 16.85
CA ASP A 40 -7.15 1.19 15.60
C ASP A 40 -8.04 0.48 14.58
N GLU A 41 -8.15 -0.86 14.63
CA GLU A 41 -8.85 -1.63 13.61
C GLU A 41 -10.35 -1.30 13.51
N PRO A 42 -11.13 -1.31 14.62
CA PRO A 42 -12.52 -0.86 14.56
C PRO A 42 -12.63 0.61 14.15
N LEU A 43 -11.69 1.46 14.59
CA LEU A 43 -11.71 2.90 14.32
C LEU A 43 -11.47 3.23 12.85
N ASP A 44 -10.73 2.40 12.11
CA ASP A 44 -10.45 2.60 10.70
C ASP A 44 -11.38 1.81 9.76
N VAL A 45 -11.77 0.59 10.13
CA VAL A 45 -12.65 -0.24 9.29
C VAL A 45 -14.09 0.29 9.31
N ARG A 46 -14.59 0.73 10.47
CA ARG A 46 -15.98 1.23 10.60
C ARG A 46 -16.27 2.41 9.67
N PRO A 47 -15.49 3.51 9.65
CA PRO A 47 -15.70 4.60 8.70
C PRO A 47 -15.64 4.13 7.25
N GLY A 48 -14.69 3.23 6.93
CA GLY A 48 -14.58 2.63 5.60
C GLY A 48 -15.87 1.94 5.14
N ARG A 49 -16.47 1.12 6.01
CA ARG A 49 -17.77 0.48 5.74
C ARG A 49 -18.89 1.51 5.60
N THR A 50 -18.90 2.56 6.42
CA THR A 50 -19.85 3.68 6.29
C THR A 50 -19.73 4.39 4.94
N TYR A 51 -18.51 4.56 4.41
CA TYR A 51 -18.29 5.15 3.09
C TYR A 51 -18.92 4.29 1.99
N ILE A 52 -18.70 2.98 2.05
CA ILE A 52 -19.25 2.02 1.08
C ILE A 52 -20.78 1.94 1.19
N ALA A 53 -21.32 1.87 2.40
CA ALA A 53 -22.76 1.84 2.63
C ALA A 53 -23.44 3.12 2.13
N THR A 54 -22.88 4.29 2.44
CA THR A 54 -23.41 5.58 1.97
C THR A 54 -23.31 5.71 0.46
N LEU A 55 -22.20 5.29 -0.16
CA LEU A 55 -22.04 5.29 -1.60
C LEU A 55 -23.08 4.39 -2.28
N ARG A 56 -23.36 3.21 -1.73
CA ARG A 56 -24.41 2.31 -2.23
C ARG A 56 -25.80 2.92 -2.09
N ALA A 57 -26.09 3.58 -0.96
CA ALA A 57 -27.39 4.18 -0.68
C ALA A 57 -27.67 5.46 -1.48
N ARG A 58 -26.63 6.29 -1.72
CA ARG A 58 -26.76 7.61 -2.37
C ARG A 58 -26.32 7.61 -3.83
N GLY A 59 -25.61 6.59 -4.29
CA GLY A 59 -25.05 6.53 -5.64
C GLY A 59 -24.19 7.75 -5.92
N ARG A 60 -24.45 8.44 -7.04
CA ARG A 60 -23.72 9.66 -7.43
C ARG A 60 -23.88 10.82 -6.44
N ARG A 61 -25.00 10.88 -5.69
CA ARG A 61 -25.23 11.91 -4.67
C ARG A 61 -24.29 11.78 -3.46
N PHE A 62 -23.49 10.71 -3.37
CA PHE A 62 -22.40 10.63 -2.41
C PHE A 62 -21.45 11.83 -2.49
N PHE A 63 -21.26 12.38 -3.70
CA PHE A 63 -20.38 13.51 -3.96
C PHE A 63 -21.05 14.87 -3.74
N ASP A 64 -22.33 14.90 -3.34
CA ASP A 64 -22.98 16.13 -2.93
C ASP A 64 -22.32 16.64 -1.64
N ARG A 65 -22.10 17.96 -1.57
CA ARG A 65 -21.30 18.57 -0.51
C ARG A 65 -21.82 18.24 0.89
N ASP A 66 -23.14 18.28 1.08
CA ASP A 66 -23.79 17.96 2.36
C ASP A 66 -23.55 16.51 2.79
N VAL A 67 -23.53 15.57 1.83
CA VAL A 67 -23.25 14.15 2.10
C VAL A 67 -21.78 13.95 2.43
N VAL A 68 -20.87 14.53 1.65
CA VAL A 68 -19.41 14.48 1.92
C VAL A 68 -19.12 15.08 3.30
N ASP A 69 -19.63 16.28 3.57
CA ASP A 69 -19.42 16.96 4.84
C ASP A 69 -19.97 16.11 6.01
N ALA A 70 -21.15 15.49 5.86
CA ALA A 70 -21.70 14.62 6.89
C ALA A 70 -20.87 13.35 7.12
N VAL A 71 -20.42 12.68 6.04
CA VAL A 71 -19.68 11.41 6.12
C VAL A 71 -18.29 11.58 6.71
N TYR A 72 -17.60 12.67 6.37
CA TYR A 72 -16.21 12.89 6.80
C TYR A 72 -16.07 13.76 8.05
N ARG A 73 -17.09 14.49 8.49
CA ARG A 73 -17.02 15.38 9.68
C ARG A 73 -16.56 14.64 10.93
N ASP A 74 -17.16 13.49 11.22
CA ASP A 74 -16.88 12.73 12.45
C ASP A 74 -15.57 11.92 12.37
N ASN A 75 -14.86 12.00 11.23
CA ASN A 75 -13.69 11.19 10.91
C ASN A 75 -12.57 12.01 10.24
N ALA A 76 -12.60 13.34 10.40
CA ALA A 76 -11.72 14.28 9.69
C ALA A 76 -10.23 14.17 10.08
N GLU A 77 -9.93 13.46 11.17
CA GLU A 77 -8.57 13.25 11.68
C GLU A 77 -7.67 12.48 10.71
N HIS A 78 -8.25 11.60 9.89
CA HIS A 78 -7.50 10.75 8.97
C HIS A 78 -7.93 10.96 7.52
N PRO A 79 -6.97 11.12 6.60
CA PRO A 79 -7.24 11.09 5.17
C PRO A 79 -7.93 9.79 4.72
N PRO A 80 -8.77 9.83 3.67
CA PRO A 80 -9.81 8.81 3.48
C PRO A 80 -9.36 7.52 2.78
N LEU A 81 -8.24 7.51 2.05
CA LEU A 81 -7.88 6.41 1.13
C LEU A 81 -7.70 5.08 1.86
N GLY A 82 -6.97 5.05 2.97
CA GLY A 82 -6.76 3.78 3.68
C GLY A 82 -8.06 3.20 4.22
N ARG A 83 -8.95 4.05 4.73
CA ARG A 83 -10.29 3.66 5.19
C ARG A 83 -11.18 3.16 4.05
N TRP A 84 -11.12 3.76 2.87
CA TRP A 84 -11.77 3.21 1.68
C TRP A 84 -11.29 1.79 1.36
N LEU A 85 -9.98 1.55 1.37
CA LEU A 85 -9.42 0.23 1.09
C LEU A 85 -9.85 -0.81 2.12
N LEU A 86 -9.84 -0.45 3.41
CA LEU A 86 -10.32 -1.31 4.51
C LEU A 86 -11.82 -1.61 4.38
N GLY A 87 -12.63 -0.58 4.13
CA GLY A 87 -14.07 -0.72 3.94
C GLY A 87 -14.43 -1.61 2.74
N ILE A 88 -13.72 -1.47 1.63
CA ILE A 88 -13.87 -2.33 0.45
C ILE A 88 -13.54 -3.78 0.81
N ALA A 89 -12.37 -4.03 1.42
CA ALA A 89 -11.96 -5.40 1.74
C ALA A 89 -12.89 -6.07 2.76
N SER A 90 -13.27 -5.34 3.82
CA SER A 90 -14.25 -5.82 4.80
C SER A 90 -15.60 -6.13 4.15
N THR A 91 -16.12 -5.24 3.29
CA THR A 91 -17.45 -5.44 2.66
C THR A 91 -17.45 -6.56 1.62
N LEU A 92 -16.37 -6.73 0.87
CA LEU A 92 -16.27 -7.81 -0.14
C LEU A 92 -15.92 -9.15 0.50
N GLY A 93 -15.16 -9.16 1.60
CA GLY A 93 -14.76 -10.36 2.32
C GLY A 93 -15.79 -10.85 3.34
N GLU A 94 -16.76 -10.02 3.72
CA GLU A 94 -17.84 -10.34 4.67
C GLU A 94 -18.51 -11.71 4.43
N PRO A 95 -18.95 -12.08 3.20
CA PRO A 95 -19.57 -13.39 2.98
C PRO A 95 -18.62 -14.57 3.26
N PHE A 96 -17.33 -14.38 3.00
CA PHE A 96 -16.31 -15.42 3.20
C PHE A 96 -15.95 -15.55 4.68
N GLU A 97 -15.79 -14.44 5.39
CA GLU A 97 -15.54 -14.44 6.83
C GLU A 97 -16.73 -15.04 7.58
N ALA A 98 -17.96 -14.67 7.22
CA ALA A 98 -19.16 -15.22 7.84
C ALA A 98 -19.28 -16.73 7.63
N LEU A 99 -18.96 -17.22 6.43
CA LEU A 99 -18.93 -18.65 6.13
C LEU A 99 -17.83 -19.38 6.92
N TRP A 100 -16.63 -18.81 6.97
CA TRP A 100 -15.47 -19.43 7.61
C TRP A 100 -15.56 -19.45 9.14
N MET A 101 -16.18 -18.44 9.73
CA MET A 101 -16.37 -18.32 11.18
C MET A 101 -17.67 -18.94 11.69
N GLY A 102 -18.48 -19.54 10.81
CA GLY A 102 -19.71 -20.23 11.19
C GLY A 102 -20.85 -19.29 11.58
N GLY A 103 -20.81 -18.02 11.16
CA GLY A 103 -21.82 -17.02 11.45
C GLY A 103 -21.34 -15.59 11.18
N PRO A 104 -22.28 -14.62 11.19
CA PRO A 104 -21.92 -13.21 11.04
C PRO A 104 -21.07 -12.70 12.21
N ASP A 105 -20.16 -11.77 11.94
CA ASP A 105 -19.43 -11.05 12.98
C ASP A 105 -20.44 -10.34 13.92
N PRO A 106 -20.40 -10.58 15.25
CA PRO A 106 -21.30 -9.95 16.21
C PRO A 106 -21.33 -8.42 16.14
N VAL A 107 -20.23 -7.80 15.69
CA VAL A 107 -20.10 -6.33 15.57
C VAL A 107 -20.37 -5.84 14.14
N GLY A 108 -20.47 -6.75 13.17
CA GLY A 108 -20.76 -6.45 11.75
C GLY A 108 -19.66 -5.64 11.05
N LEU A 109 -18.43 -5.65 11.57
CA LEU A 109 -17.28 -4.96 11.01
C LEU A 109 -16.42 -5.86 10.13
N TYR A 110 -16.46 -7.18 10.32
CA TYR A 110 -15.72 -8.17 9.53
C TYR A 110 -14.23 -7.79 9.44
N LEU A 111 -13.60 -7.71 10.62
CA LEU A 111 -12.25 -7.17 10.76
C LEU A 111 -11.23 -8.05 10.03
N HIS A 112 -11.40 -9.37 10.04
CA HIS A 112 -10.46 -10.28 9.37
C HIS A 112 -10.47 -10.09 7.85
N ALA A 113 -11.64 -9.89 7.25
CA ALA A 113 -11.79 -9.48 5.86
C ALA A 113 -11.15 -8.11 5.61
N GLY A 114 -11.31 -7.16 6.54
CA GLY A 114 -10.64 -5.86 6.49
C GLY A 114 -9.11 -5.97 6.42
N ARG A 115 -8.51 -6.90 7.17
CA ARG A 115 -7.05 -7.17 7.20
C ARG A 115 -6.49 -7.65 5.85
N LEU A 116 -7.32 -8.10 4.90
CA LEU A 116 -6.87 -8.48 3.55
C LEU A 116 -6.33 -7.29 2.74
N ALA A 117 -6.86 -6.07 2.97
CA ALA A 117 -6.36 -4.87 2.28
C ALA A 117 -4.91 -4.54 2.64
N PRO A 118 -4.51 -4.41 3.93
CA PRO A 118 -3.12 -4.20 4.30
C PRO A 118 -2.23 -5.39 3.92
N ALA A 119 -2.72 -6.64 3.99
CA ALA A 119 -1.96 -7.80 3.51
C ALA A 119 -1.61 -7.69 2.01
N LEU A 120 -2.56 -7.27 1.17
CA LEU A 120 -2.32 -7.02 -0.25
C LEU A 120 -1.38 -5.83 -0.48
N ALA A 121 -1.54 -4.75 0.29
CA ALA A 121 -0.65 -3.59 0.20
C ALA A 121 0.80 -3.97 0.56
N PHE A 122 0.99 -4.82 1.57
CA PHE A 122 2.28 -5.36 1.95
C PHE A 122 2.90 -6.23 0.84
N ALA A 123 2.11 -7.10 0.22
CA ALA A 123 2.54 -7.90 -0.93
C ALA A 123 3.04 -7.04 -2.10
N VAL A 124 2.31 -5.97 -2.42
CA VAL A 124 2.69 -5.01 -3.46
C VAL A 124 3.97 -4.27 -3.06
N LEU A 125 4.12 -3.87 -1.80
CA LEU A 125 5.32 -3.20 -1.29
C LEU A 125 6.56 -4.11 -1.42
N VAL A 126 6.47 -5.37 -0.98
CA VAL A 126 7.56 -6.35 -1.11
C VAL A 126 7.94 -6.55 -2.57
N GLY A 127 6.96 -6.77 -3.45
CA GLY A 127 7.20 -6.91 -4.89
C GLY A 127 7.84 -5.65 -5.51
N LEU A 128 7.40 -4.46 -5.11
CA LEU A 128 7.96 -3.18 -5.56
C LEU A 128 9.44 -3.02 -5.17
N ILE A 129 9.78 -3.39 -3.94
CA ILE A 129 11.15 -3.35 -3.42
C ILE A 129 12.04 -4.34 -4.17
N VAL A 130 11.62 -5.60 -4.28
CA VAL A 130 12.34 -6.64 -5.03
C VAL A 130 12.56 -6.22 -6.49
N ARG A 131 11.52 -5.68 -7.14
CA ARG A 131 11.63 -5.21 -8.53
C ARG A 131 12.61 -4.06 -8.66
N THR A 132 12.54 -3.08 -7.76
CA THR A 132 13.33 -1.87 -7.87
C THR A 132 14.81 -2.13 -7.55
N THR A 133 15.08 -2.80 -6.44
CA THR A 133 16.44 -3.20 -6.04
C THR A 133 17.01 -4.20 -7.04
N GLY A 134 16.21 -5.18 -7.46
CA GLY A 134 16.63 -6.20 -8.42
C GLY A 134 17.06 -5.64 -9.78
N ARG A 135 16.40 -4.57 -10.25
CA ARG A 135 16.77 -3.88 -11.49
C ARG A 135 18.02 -3.01 -11.36
N ARG A 136 18.30 -2.48 -10.16
CA ARG A 136 19.42 -1.57 -9.91
C ARG A 136 20.71 -2.32 -9.57
N SER A 137 20.60 -3.41 -8.81
CA SER A 137 21.74 -4.07 -8.16
C SER A 137 21.76 -5.59 -8.39
N GLY A 138 20.93 -6.10 -9.30
CA GLY A 138 20.88 -7.51 -9.67
C GLY A 138 19.90 -8.35 -8.85
N ARG A 139 19.61 -9.56 -9.34
CA ARG A 139 18.54 -10.43 -8.83
C ARG A 139 18.69 -10.77 -7.34
N ALA A 140 19.90 -11.10 -6.90
CA ALA A 140 20.19 -11.45 -5.51
C ALA A 140 19.86 -10.30 -4.56
N ALA A 141 20.28 -9.08 -4.88
CA ALA A 141 19.96 -7.89 -4.09
C ALA A 141 18.44 -7.67 -3.99
N GLY A 142 17.71 -7.91 -5.09
CA GLY A 142 16.24 -7.90 -5.10
C GLY A 142 15.66 -8.87 -4.06
N VAL A 143 16.03 -10.15 -4.14
CA VAL A 143 15.53 -11.20 -3.23
C VAL A 143 15.88 -10.90 -1.76
N VAL A 144 17.13 -10.53 -1.48
CA VAL A 144 17.57 -10.19 -0.12
C VAL A 144 16.81 -8.99 0.44
N SER A 145 16.57 -7.95 -0.38
CA SER A 145 15.80 -6.79 0.07
C SER A 145 14.33 -7.11 0.36
N GLY A 146 13.68 -7.96 -0.45
CA GLY A 146 12.33 -8.44 -0.17
C GLY A 146 12.27 -9.28 1.11
N PHE A 147 13.21 -10.22 1.28
CA PHE A 147 13.30 -11.03 2.49
C PHE A 147 13.51 -10.15 3.74
N ALA A 148 14.39 -9.15 3.68
CA ALA A 148 14.63 -8.25 4.80
C ALA A 148 13.35 -7.53 5.24
N VAL A 149 12.49 -7.10 4.31
CA VAL A 149 11.20 -6.45 4.63
C VAL A 149 10.23 -7.43 5.28
N VAL A 150 10.15 -8.66 4.77
CA VAL A 150 9.29 -9.73 5.35
C VAL A 150 9.78 -10.16 6.72
N ALA A 151 11.09 -10.24 6.92
CA ALA A 151 11.71 -10.66 8.17
C ALA A 151 11.73 -9.57 9.25
N MET A 152 11.36 -8.32 8.94
CA MET A 152 11.23 -7.25 9.94
C MET A 152 9.96 -7.45 10.75
N PRO A 153 10.03 -7.86 12.04
CA PRO A 153 8.84 -8.29 12.79
C PRO A 153 7.79 -7.20 12.89
N ARG A 154 8.23 -5.94 13.08
CA ARG A 154 7.32 -4.78 13.14
C ARG A 154 6.56 -4.60 11.83
N VAL A 155 7.24 -4.63 10.68
CA VAL A 155 6.61 -4.39 9.38
C VAL A 155 5.66 -5.55 9.04
N PHE A 156 6.11 -6.78 9.30
CA PHE A 156 5.28 -7.97 9.11
C PHE A 156 4.03 -7.92 9.98
N ALA A 157 4.15 -7.58 11.27
CA ALA A 157 3.00 -7.45 12.17
C ALA A 157 1.98 -6.40 11.67
N HIS A 158 2.42 -5.23 11.20
CA HIS A 158 1.50 -4.21 10.69
C HIS A 158 0.77 -4.64 9.41
N ALA A 159 1.29 -5.62 8.66
CA ALA A 159 0.58 -6.19 7.51
C ALA A 159 -0.67 -7.00 7.93
N HIS A 160 -0.76 -7.38 9.21
CA HIS A 160 -1.88 -8.16 9.76
C HIS A 160 -2.97 -7.29 10.38
N PHE A 161 -2.72 -6.01 10.63
CA PHE A 161 -3.70 -5.13 11.26
C PHE A 161 -4.47 -4.36 10.21
N GLY A 162 -5.79 -4.29 10.35
CA GLY A 162 -6.69 -3.43 9.59
C GLY A 162 -6.50 -1.92 9.86
N ALA A 163 -5.26 -1.44 9.74
CA ALA A 163 -4.83 -0.09 10.08
C ALA A 163 -4.12 0.60 8.90
N LEU A 164 -3.83 1.90 9.04
CA LEU A 164 -3.35 2.73 7.93
C LEU A 164 -1.85 2.59 7.61
N ASP A 165 -1.06 2.03 8.54
CA ASP A 165 0.41 2.07 8.49
C ASP A 165 1.04 1.31 7.32
N THR A 166 0.44 0.18 6.93
CA THR A 166 0.91 -0.59 5.78
C THR A 166 0.61 0.13 4.46
N PHE A 167 -0.53 0.83 4.35
CA PHE A 167 -0.85 1.60 3.15
C PHE A 167 0.07 2.81 3.00
N ILE A 168 0.30 3.58 4.07
CA ILE A 168 1.23 4.71 3.99
C ILE A 168 2.64 4.21 3.67
N SER A 169 3.08 3.07 4.22
CA SER A 169 4.38 2.48 3.86
C SER A 169 4.49 2.18 2.36
N LEU A 170 3.43 1.63 1.75
CA LEU A 170 3.35 1.40 0.31
C LEU A 170 3.39 2.71 -0.50
N PHE A 171 2.45 3.62 -0.25
CA PHE A 171 2.31 4.83 -1.07
C PHE A 171 3.46 5.80 -0.86
N TRP A 172 4.01 5.89 0.35
CA TRP A 172 5.20 6.70 0.64
C TRP A 172 6.42 6.18 -0.12
N THR A 173 6.65 4.86 -0.10
CA THR A 173 7.73 4.22 -0.88
C THR A 173 7.52 4.42 -2.38
N LEU A 174 6.30 4.22 -2.86
CA LEU A 174 5.97 4.40 -4.27
C LEU A 174 6.20 5.85 -4.73
N ALA A 175 5.78 6.83 -3.92
CA ALA A 175 5.97 8.25 -4.19
C ALA A 175 7.46 8.63 -4.23
N LEU A 176 8.26 8.17 -3.25
CA LEU A 176 9.70 8.37 -3.23
C LEU A 176 10.36 7.82 -4.51
N LEU A 177 10.00 6.59 -4.90
CA LEU A 177 10.53 5.95 -6.09
C LEU A 177 10.05 6.62 -7.39
N ALA A 178 8.83 7.14 -7.44
CA ALA A 178 8.29 7.88 -8.57
C ALA A 178 9.02 9.22 -8.75
N ALA A 179 9.18 9.99 -7.67
CA ALA A 179 9.92 11.25 -7.67
C ALA A 179 11.38 11.04 -8.11
N GLY A 180 12.05 10.02 -7.56
CA GLY A 180 13.43 9.69 -7.96
C GLY A 180 13.57 9.31 -9.44
N ARG A 181 12.55 8.69 -10.05
CA ARG A 181 12.54 8.40 -11.50
C ARG A 181 12.24 9.64 -12.32
N ALA A 182 11.35 10.50 -11.85
CA ALA A 182 10.95 11.70 -12.55
C ALA A 182 12.11 12.69 -12.73
N LEU A 183 13.00 12.82 -11.74
CA LEU A 183 14.15 13.75 -11.76
C LEU A 183 15.15 13.52 -12.92
N GLY A 184 15.15 12.33 -13.54
CA GLY A 184 16.01 12.01 -14.68
C GLY A 184 15.24 11.66 -15.95
N HIS A 185 13.95 11.97 -16.01
CA HIS A 185 13.09 11.53 -17.10
C HIS A 185 13.20 12.46 -18.31
N ARG A 186 13.13 11.91 -19.54
CA ARG A 186 13.17 12.69 -20.80
C ARG A 186 12.04 13.72 -20.91
N ARG A 187 10.91 13.44 -20.26
CA ARG A 187 9.74 14.33 -20.14
C ARG A 187 9.53 14.66 -18.67
N PRO A 188 10.24 15.65 -18.10
CA PRO A 188 10.25 15.88 -16.65
C PRO A 188 8.89 16.33 -16.11
N VAL A 189 8.18 17.22 -16.82
CA VAL A 189 6.87 17.74 -16.38
C VAL A 189 5.84 16.62 -16.19
N LEU A 190 5.65 15.77 -17.21
CA LEU A 190 4.69 14.67 -17.12
C LEU A 190 5.09 13.63 -16.06
N ALA A 191 6.39 13.35 -15.93
CA ALA A 191 6.88 12.43 -14.91
C ALA A 191 6.69 12.99 -13.49
N MET A 192 6.85 14.31 -13.31
CA MET A 192 6.59 15.00 -12.05
C MET A 192 5.10 15.05 -11.73
N ALA A 193 4.23 15.29 -12.71
CA ALA A 193 2.79 15.22 -12.52
C ALA A 193 2.37 13.81 -12.06
N GLY A 194 2.90 12.76 -12.70
CA GLY A 194 2.68 11.38 -12.27
C GLY A 194 3.20 11.11 -10.85
N ALA A 195 4.40 11.59 -10.51
CA ALA A 195 4.94 11.47 -9.15
C ALA A 195 4.08 12.23 -8.11
N GLY A 196 3.54 13.39 -8.47
CA GLY A 196 2.62 14.18 -7.66
C GLY A 196 1.31 13.46 -7.38
N ILE A 197 0.72 12.78 -8.38
CA ILE A 197 -0.48 11.95 -8.19
C ILE A 197 -0.20 10.84 -7.17
N VAL A 198 0.93 10.13 -7.32
CA VAL A 198 1.33 9.07 -6.40
C VAL A 198 1.58 9.61 -4.99
N TRP A 199 2.20 10.79 -4.87
CA TRP A 199 2.37 11.46 -3.58
C TRP A 199 1.02 11.86 -2.97
N GLY A 200 0.07 12.30 -3.78
CA GLY A 200 -1.32 12.53 -3.38
C GLY A 200 -1.96 11.29 -2.74
N LEU A 201 -1.65 10.07 -3.21
CA LEU A 201 -2.13 8.84 -2.57
C LEU A 201 -1.53 8.65 -1.16
N ALA A 202 -0.27 9.01 -0.95
CA ALA A 202 0.35 9.00 0.38
C ALA A 202 -0.30 10.04 1.30
N LEU A 203 -0.57 11.24 0.81
CA LEU A 203 -1.29 12.28 1.55
C LEU A 203 -2.73 11.85 1.88
N LEU A 204 -3.40 11.16 0.96
CA LEU A 204 -4.73 10.62 1.16
C LEU A 204 -4.77 9.41 2.11
N THR A 205 -3.62 8.87 2.53
CA THR A 205 -3.55 7.80 3.55
C THR A 205 -3.19 8.32 4.94
N LYS A 206 -2.16 9.17 5.07
CA LYS A 206 -1.75 9.71 6.38
C LYS A 206 -0.98 11.02 6.17
N ILE A 207 -1.09 11.94 7.12
CA ILE A 207 -0.38 13.24 7.08
C ILE A 207 1.15 13.10 6.96
N HIS A 208 1.70 11.95 7.37
CA HIS A 208 3.11 11.58 7.20
C HIS A 208 3.60 11.64 5.74
N GLY A 209 2.69 11.60 4.75
CA GLY A 209 3.02 11.88 3.36
C GLY A 209 3.72 13.23 3.14
N TRP A 210 3.46 14.23 3.98
CA TRP A 210 4.14 15.54 3.91
C TRP A 210 5.66 15.46 4.12
N LEU A 211 6.13 14.46 4.87
CA LEU A 211 7.56 14.26 5.13
C LEU A 211 8.36 13.89 3.86
N LEU A 212 7.69 13.55 2.76
CA LEU A 212 8.36 13.36 1.47
C LEU A 212 8.91 14.66 0.89
N ILE A 213 8.31 15.82 1.19
CA ILE A 213 8.77 17.10 0.63
C ILE A 213 10.24 17.37 0.97
N PRO A 214 10.64 17.43 2.25
CA PRO A 214 12.05 17.70 2.58
C PRO A 214 12.98 16.63 2.00
N VAL A 215 12.60 15.34 2.04
CA VAL A 215 13.41 14.24 1.51
C VAL A 215 13.64 14.36 0.00
N VAL A 216 12.58 14.59 -0.78
CA VAL A 216 12.64 14.69 -2.24
C VAL A 216 13.36 15.97 -2.67
N LEU A 217 13.11 17.10 -1.99
CA LEU A 217 13.81 18.36 -2.27
C LEU A 217 15.30 18.26 -2.00
N SER A 218 15.71 17.73 -0.83
CA SER A 218 17.11 17.51 -0.51
C SER A 218 17.78 16.60 -1.54
N TRP A 219 17.12 15.50 -1.93
CA TRP A 219 17.62 14.61 -2.97
C TRP A 219 17.73 15.30 -4.34
N ALA A 220 16.76 16.12 -4.72
CA ALA A 220 16.77 16.86 -5.98
C ALA A 220 17.91 17.87 -6.03
N VAL A 221 18.15 18.62 -4.95
CA VAL A 221 19.27 19.57 -4.83
C VAL A 221 20.62 18.86 -4.99
N VAL A 222 20.81 17.74 -4.28
CA VAL A 222 22.06 16.94 -4.38
C VAL A 222 22.26 16.41 -5.79
N ARG A 223 21.20 15.94 -6.46
CA ARG A 223 21.30 15.27 -7.76
C ARG A 223 21.44 16.22 -8.95
N LEU A 224 20.76 17.38 -8.90
CA LEU A 224 20.79 18.35 -9.99
C LEU A 224 21.93 19.38 -9.83
N GLY A 225 22.47 19.51 -8.62
CA GLY A 225 23.42 20.56 -8.24
C GLY A 225 22.75 21.93 -8.15
N LEU A 226 23.18 22.77 -7.20
CA LEU A 226 22.64 24.13 -6.99
C LEU A 226 22.80 25.06 -8.21
N ARG A 227 23.65 24.72 -9.18
CA ARG A 227 24.04 25.57 -10.31
C ARG A 227 23.12 25.52 -11.55
N ARG A 228 22.05 24.71 -11.52
CA ARG A 228 21.02 24.67 -12.58
C ARG A 228 19.63 25.09 -12.09
N ALA A 229 19.54 25.59 -10.86
CA ALA A 229 18.29 25.94 -10.19
C ALA A 229 17.97 27.45 -10.26
N PHE A 230 18.82 28.24 -10.92
CA PHE A 230 18.64 29.65 -11.23
C PHE A 230 18.97 29.89 -12.71
#